data_AF-A0A8J5H9A4-F1
#
_entry.id   AF-A0A8J5H9A4-F1
#
_cell.length_a   1.000
_cell.length_b   1.000
_cell.length_c   1.000
_cell.angle_alpha   90.00
_cell.angle_beta   90.00
_cell.angle_gamma   90.00
#
_symmetry.space_group_name_H-M   'P 1'
#
loop_
_entity.id
_entity.type
_entity.pdbx_description
1 polymer ?
#
loop_
_entity_poly.entity_id
_entity_poly.type
_entity_poly.pdbx_seq_one_letter_code
_entity_poly.pdbx_strand_id
1 'polypeptide(L)'
;MIGRWRRVCPHDILLVVGGGGDDSRESIDDDLEETRSMREDPSPDSDPNEKFYSGDNQNRMNGQALDFKQLNTHAWEAFEKGQDIHMQAAPSQAELLFKNYKIIKEKLKHKTKDSIIEKYGNAASEELPRELLGQTEREIEYDQAGRIIKGQEASLPRSKYEEDVFINNHTTVWGSWWKDFQWGYKCCKQTIRNSYCTGFAGIEAAEAATELMKTNMARKEATQDNTPEDEEKQLATWGTDVTDNLVLDKKLLAEALKKVEEPSRA
;
A
#
# COMPACT_ATOMS: atom_id res chain seq x y z
N MET A 1 -35.98 49.50 -9.61
CA MET A 1 -36.93 49.05 -8.56
C MET A 1 -37.33 47.63 -8.89
N ILE A 2 -36.71 46.63 -8.25
CA ILE A 2 -36.93 45.22 -8.57
C ILE A 2 -37.50 44.56 -7.30
N GLY A 3 -38.77 44.17 -7.38
CA GLY A 3 -39.56 43.62 -6.29
C GLY A 3 -39.15 42.18 -5.93
N ARG A 4 -39.09 41.91 -4.63
CA ARG A 4 -38.70 40.61 -4.06
C ARG A 4 -39.96 39.75 -3.88
N TRP A 5 -40.02 38.62 -4.58
CA TRP A 5 -41.08 37.63 -4.44
C TRP A 5 -40.84 36.78 -3.18
N ARG A 6 -41.81 36.74 -2.25
CA ARG A 6 -41.87 35.73 -1.18
C ARG A 6 -42.77 34.58 -1.65
N ARG A 7 -42.24 33.37 -1.62
CA ARG A 7 -43.01 32.12 -1.80
C ARG A 7 -43.92 31.93 -0.59
N VAL A 8 -45.21 31.74 -0.86
CA VAL A 8 -46.25 31.38 0.11
C VAL A 8 -46.31 29.85 0.15
N CYS A 9 -46.07 29.25 1.32
CA CYS A 9 -46.39 27.83 1.57
C CYS A 9 -47.83 27.74 2.12
N PRO A 10 -48.69 26.84 1.61
CA PRO A 10 -50.08 26.74 2.05
C PRO A 10 -50.25 25.58 3.04
N HIS A 11 -50.43 25.86 4.33
CA HIS A 11 -51.28 25.10 5.26
C HIS A 11 -51.24 25.73 6.66
N ASP A 12 -52.06 26.77 6.86
CA ASP A 12 -52.45 27.21 8.20
C ASP A 12 -53.77 26.50 8.56
N ILE A 13 -53.68 25.42 9.32
CA ILE A 13 -54.82 24.87 10.08
C ILE A 13 -54.81 25.59 11.42
N LEU A 14 -55.82 26.42 11.62
CA LEU A 14 -56.06 27.15 12.87
C LEU A 14 -56.45 26.14 13.96
N LEU A 15 -55.51 25.73 14.80
CA LEU A 15 -55.79 25.05 16.06
C LEU A 15 -55.90 26.10 17.16
N VAL A 16 -57.12 26.23 17.70
CA VAL A 16 -57.42 26.99 18.91
C VAL A 16 -56.62 26.36 20.06
N VAL A 17 -55.57 27.05 20.51
CA VAL A 17 -54.89 26.72 21.77
C VAL A 17 -55.79 27.19 22.89
N GLY A 18 -56.53 26.25 23.48
CA GLY A 18 -57.14 26.45 24.80
C GLY A 18 -56.02 26.66 25.81
N GLY A 19 -56.09 27.78 26.53
CA GLY A 19 -55.17 28.07 27.63
C GLY A 19 -55.29 27.01 28.72
N GLY A 20 -54.22 26.26 28.90
CA GLY A 20 -54.05 25.29 29.97
C GLY A 20 -52.59 25.29 30.39
N GLY A 21 -52.33 25.86 31.57
CA GLY A 21 -51.20 25.62 32.46
C GLY A 21 -49.79 25.66 31.86
N ASP A 22 -49.05 26.70 32.19
CA ASP A 22 -47.60 26.81 32.03
C ASP A 22 -46.79 25.83 32.95
N ASP A 23 -47.42 24.79 33.52
CA ASP A 23 -46.83 23.88 34.51
C ASP A 23 -45.97 22.75 33.90
N SER A 24 -46.07 22.48 32.59
CA SER A 24 -45.38 21.33 31.96
C SER A 24 -43.92 21.58 31.55
N ARG A 25 -43.43 22.83 31.64
CA ARG A 25 -42.02 23.14 31.37
C ARG A 25 -41.15 23.02 32.62
N GLU A 26 -41.70 23.37 33.79
CA GLU A 26 -40.98 23.31 35.07
C GLU A 26 -40.75 21.84 35.50
N SER A 27 -41.70 20.95 35.21
CA SER A 27 -41.60 19.52 35.55
C SER A 27 -40.53 18.73 34.77
N ILE A 28 -40.15 19.19 33.57
CA ILE A 28 -39.15 18.47 32.74
C ILE A 28 -37.74 18.73 33.24
N ASP A 29 -37.48 19.94 33.74
CA ASP A 29 -36.15 20.33 34.22
C ASP A 29 -35.85 19.68 35.60
N ASP A 30 -36.88 19.49 36.46
CA ASP A 30 -36.76 18.79 37.74
C ASP A 30 -36.38 17.29 37.58
N ASP A 31 -36.93 16.60 36.58
CA ASP A 31 -36.63 15.18 36.29
C ASP A 31 -35.18 14.96 35.79
N LEU A 32 -34.58 15.97 35.15
CA LEU A 32 -33.20 15.91 34.64
C LEU A 32 -32.17 15.97 35.77
N GLU A 33 -32.42 16.76 36.82
CA GLU A 33 -31.56 16.83 38.00
C GLU A 33 -31.57 15.52 38.80
N GLU A 34 -32.73 14.87 38.90
CA GLU A 34 -32.88 13.61 39.61
C GLU A 34 -32.11 12.47 38.93
N THR A 35 -32.23 12.35 37.60
CA THR A 35 -31.56 11.29 36.84
C THR A 35 -30.11 11.60 36.47
N ARG A 36 -29.66 12.86 36.68
CA ARG A 36 -28.33 13.36 36.34
C ARG A 36 -27.94 13.09 34.89
N SER A 37 -28.92 13.17 33.98
CA SER A 37 -28.71 12.86 32.55
C SER A 37 -28.80 14.12 31.71
N MET A 38 -27.71 14.48 31.02
CA MET A 38 -27.71 15.58 30.04
C MET A 38 -27.97 15.00 28.65
N ARG A 39 -29.20 15.17 28.18
CA ARG A 39 -29.65 14.50 26.96
C ARG A 39 -28.99 15.07 25.70
N GLU A 40 -28.96 16.40 25.59
CA GLU A 40 -28.37 17.13 24.48
C GLU A 40 -26.94 17.60 24.81
N ASP A 41 -26.20 18.01 23.77
CA ASP A 41 -24.87 18.59 23.92
C ASP A 41 -24.96 19.98 24.59
N PRO A 42 -24.28 20.21 25.73
CA PRO A 42 -24.22 21.53 26.37
C PRO A 42 -23.52 22.61 25.53
N SER A 43 -22.70 22.21 24.55
CA SER A 43 -21.95 23.10 23.67
C SER A 43 -22.02 22.63 22.20
N PRO A 44 -23.17 22.84 21.51
CA PRO A 44 -23.37 22.33 20.16
C PRO A 44 -22.45 23.00 19.12
N ASP A 45 -22.06 24.25 19.31
CA ASP A 45 -21.29 25.05 18.34
C ASP A 45 -19.76 24.83 18.40
N SER A 46 -19.23 24.16 19.41
CA SER A 46 -17.79 23.89 19.52
C SER A 46 -17.32 22.85 18.49
N ASP A 47 -16.01 22.79 18.22
CA ASP A 47 -15.47 21.85 17.24
C ASP A 47 -15.60 20.38 17.73
N PRO A 48 -16.19 19.46 16.93
CA PRO A 48 -16.52 18.10 17.38
C PRO A 48 -15.33 17.27 17.90
N ASN A 49 -14.11 17.56 17.44
CA ASN A 49 -12.90 16.83 17.83
C ASN A 49 -12.28 17.35 19.15
N GLU A 50 -12.65 18.56 19.58
CA GLU A 50 -12.20 19.18 20.83
C GLU A 50 -13.25 19.04 21.95
N LYS A 51 -14.44 18.53 21.62
CA LYS A 51 -15.51 18.32 22.59
C LYS A 51 -15.20 17.15 23.52
N PHE A 52 -15.21 17.45 24.82
CA PHE A 52 -15.10 16.44 25.87
C PHE A 52 -16.40 15.64 26.06
N TYR A 53 -17.55 16.28 25.86
CA TYR A 53 -18.87 15.69 26.05
C TYR A 53 -19.81 16.18 24.96
N SER A 54 -20.67 15.30 24.45
CA SER A 54 -21.56 15.58 23.31
C SER A 54 -23.01 15.18 23.60
N GLY A 55 -23.36 15.03 24.87
CA GLY A 55 -24.68 14.58 25.32
C GLY A 55 -24.84 13.05 25.37
N ASP A 56 -25.77 12.59 26.20
CA ASP A 56 -26.04 11.16 26.40
C ASP A 56 -26.72 10.50 25.18
N ASN A 57 -27.42 11.26 24.34
CA ASN A 57 -28.06 10.73 23.12
C ASN A 57 -27.07 10.06 22.17
N GLN A 58 -25.86 10.61 22.04
CA GLN A 58 -24.80 10.02 21.22
C GLN A 58 -24.44 8.62 21.74
N ASN A 59 -24.25 8.47 23.05
CA ASN A 59 -23.89 7.20 23.66
C ASN A 59 -25.00 6.15 23.55
N ARG A 60 -26.27 6.55 23.60
CA ARG A 60 -27.43 5.65 23.49
C ARG A 60 -27.56 4.98 22.12
N MET A 61 -27.10 5.67 21.07
CA MET A 61 -27.20 5.15 19.72
C MET A 61 -25.95 4.40 19.29
N ASN A 62 -24.81 4.58 19.94
CA ASN A 62 -23.52 4.07 19.48
C ASN A 62 -23.21 2.62 19.90
N GLY A 63 -22.15 2.06 19.31
CA GLY A 63 -21.62 0.73 19.63
C GLY A 63 -22.58 -0.41 19.28
N GLN A 64 -22.66 -1.41 20.16
CA GLN A 64 -23.51 -2.61 19.97
C GLN A 64 -25.01 -2.28 19.87
N ALA A 65 -25.43 -1.10 20.34
CA ALA A 65 -26.81 -0.65 20.19
C ALA A 65 -27.21 -0.45 18.72
N LEU A 66 -26.26 -0.06 17.83
CA LEU A 66 -26.52 0.01 16.39
C LEU A 66 -26.74 -1.37 15.79
N ASP A 67 -25.87 -2.32 16.12
CA ASP A 67 -25.97 -3.69 15.62
C ASP A 67 -27.27 -4.35 16.06
N PHE A 68 -27.67 -4.16 17.33
CA PHE A 68 -28.93 -4.65 17.86
C PHE A 68 -30.15 -4.03 17.15
N LYS A 69 -30.11 -2.72 16.85
CA LYS A 69 -31.16 -2.05 16.07
C LYS A 69 -31.27 -2.61 14.66
N GLN A 70 -30.15 -2.79 13.96
CA GLN A 70 -30.13 -3.38 12.61
C GLN A 70 -30.67 -4.81 12.61
N LEU A 71 -30.37 -5.57 13.66
CA LEU A 71 -30.88 -6.92 13.82
C LEU A 71 -32.40 -6.90 14.03
N ASN A 72 -32.92 -6.01 14.89
CA ASN A 72 -34.37 -5.86 15.09
C ASN A 72 -35.10 -5.45 13.80
N THR A 73 -34.57 -4.50 13.04
CA THR A 73 -35.17 -4.11 11.75
C THR A 73 -35.18 -5.28 10.77
N HIS A 74 -34.09 -6.06 10.72
CA HIS A 74 -34.04 -7.26 9.88
C HIS A 74 -35.06 -8.33 10.31
N ALA A 75 -35.25 -8.52 11.62
CA ALA A 75 -36.25 -9.45 12.15
C ALA A 75 -37.68 -9.05 11.75
N TRP A 76 -38.02 -7.75 11.83
CA TRP A 76 -39.33 -7.26 11.36
C TRP A 76 -39.53 -7.43 9.86
N GLU A 77 -38.54 -7.04 9.04
CA GLU A 77 -38.62 -7.22 7.59
C GLU A 77 -38.74 -8.70 7.18
N ALA A 78 -38.07 -9.60 7.91
CA ALA A 78 -38.14 -11.03 7.64
C ALA A 78 -39.50 -11.62 8.09
N PHE A 79 -40.03 -11.14 9.21
CA PHE A 79 -41.37 -11.50 9.68
C PHE A 79 -42.46 -11.07 8.69
N GLU A 80 -42.37 -9.86 8.14
CA GLU A 80 -43.27 -9.40 7.08
C GLU A 80 -43.18 -10.26 5.80
N LYS A 81 -42.00 -10.81 5.51
CA LYS A 81 -41.78 -11.77 4.40
C LYS A 81 -42.26 -13.18 4.73
N GLY A 82 -42.78 -13.43 5.94
CA GLY A 82 -43.29 -14.72 6.39
C GLY A 82 -42.24 -15.67 6.98
N GLN A 83 -41.02 -15.19 7.28
CA GLN A 83 -40.03 -15.96 8.03
C GLN A 83 -40.27 -15.78 9.53
N ASP A 84 -40.40 -16.87 10.28
CA ASP A 84 -40.56 -16.82 11.72
C ASP A 84 -39.20 -16.58 12.41
N ILE A 85 -38.84 -15.30 12.54
CA ILE A 85 -37.62 -14.85 13.21
C ILE A 85 -38.03 -13.87 14.31
N HIS A 86 -37.84 -14.27 15.56
CA HIS A 86 -38.16 -13.43 16.70
C HIS A 86 -36.94 -13.16 17.57
N MET A 87 -36.62 -11.88 17.75
CA MET A 87 -35.43 -11.44 18.46
C MET A 87 -35.38 -11.79 19.94
N GLN A 88 -36.50 -11.59 20.65
CA GLN A 88 -36.57 -11.90 22.09
C GLN A 88 -36.78 -13.40 22.36
N ALA A 89 -37.54 -14.11 21.53
CA ALA A 89 -37.82 -15.53 21.74
C ALA A 89 -36.63 -16.43 21.34
N ALA A 90 -35.94 -16.12 20.24
CA ALA A 90 -34.84 -16.92 19.71
C ALA A 90 -33.66 -16.04 19.23
N PRO A 91 -32.95 -15.36 20.15
CA PRO A 91 -31.90 -14.39 19.80
C PRO A 91 -30.72 -15.01 19.04
N SER A 92 -30.30 -16.23 19.42
CA SER A 92 -29.17 -16.91 18.77
C SER A 92 -29.48 -17.30 17.31
N GLN A 93 -30.71 -17.72 17.03
CA GLN A 93 -31.18 -18.02 15.68
C GLN A 93 -31.24 -16.74 14.84
N ALA A 94 -31.80 -15.66 15.38
CA ALA A 94 -31.90 -14.39 14.69
C ALA A 94 -30.51 -13.81 14.36
N GLU A 95 -29.54 -13.91 15.27
CA GLU A 95 -28.16 -13.47 15.05
C GLU A 95 -27.46 -14.29 13.95
N LEU A 96 -27.62 -15.62 13.95
CA LEU A 96 -27.06 -16.49 12.91
C LEU A 96 -27.62 -16.13 11.53
N LEU A 97 -28.93 -15.97 11.42
CA LEU A 97 -29.59 -15.59 10.18
C LEU A 97 -29.13 -14.20 9.70
N PHE A 98 -28.95 -13.26 10.63
CA PHE A 98 -28.44 -11.92 10.31
C PHE A 98 -26.99 -11.93 9.82
N LYS A 99 -26.11 -12.76 10.39
CA LYS A 99 -24.73 -12.96 9.89
C LYS A 99 -24.73 -13.51 8.47
N ASN A 100 -25.55 -14.53 8.21
CA ASN A 100 -25.71 -15.07 6.85
C ASN A 100 -26.25 -14.02 5.89
N TYR A 101 -27.22 -13.21 6.32
CA TYR A 101 -27.75 -12.09 5.54
C TYR A 101 -26.66 -11.06 5.19
N LYS A 102 -25.79 -10.68 6.13
CA LYS A 102 -24.66 -9.76 5.87
C LYS A 102 -23.75 -10.29 4.75
N ILE A 103 -23.37 -11.57 4.82
CA ILE A 103 -22.53 -12.22 3.81
C ILE A 103 -23.23 -12.25 2.44
N ILE A 104 -24.52 -12.61 2.41
CA ILE A 104 -25.31 -12.64 1.18
C ILE A 104 -25.46 -11.23 0.59
N LYS A 105 -25.71 -10.21 1.42
CA LYS A 105 -25.83 -8.82 1.01
C LYS A 105 -24.54 -8.29 0.37
N GLU A 106 -23.38 -8.63 0.93
CA GLU A 106 -22.08 -8.28 0.34
C GLU A 106 -21.86 -8.97 -1.00
N LYS A 107 -22.12 -10.28 -1.08
CA LYS A 107 -22.05 -11.03 -2.35
C LYS A 107 -22.98 -10.45 -3.41
N LEU A 108 -24.20 -10.05 -3.03
CA LEU A 108 -25.14 -9.41 -3.94
C LEU A 108 -24.64 -8.04 -4.39
N LYS A 109 -24.08 -7.21 -3.49
CA LYS A 109 -23.46 -5.94 -3.86
C LYS A 109 -22.32 -6.13 -4.88
N HIS A 110 -21.46 -7.12 -4.69
CA HIS A 110 -20.40 -7.45 -5.65
C HIS A 110 -21.00 -7.85 -7.00
N LYS A 111 -21.92 -8.81 -7.03
CA LYS A 111 -22.61 -9.21 -8.28
C LYS A 111 -23.30 -8.03 -8.98
N THR A 112 -23.94 -7.12 -8.24
CA THR A 112 -24.55 -5.94 -8.84
C THR A 112 -23.51 -5.00 -9.44
N LYS A 113 -22.37 -4.78 -8.75
CA LYS A 113 -21.26 -3.99 -9.27
C LYS A 113 -20.68 -4.62 -10.54
N ASP A 114 -20.41 -5.92 -10.52
CA ASP A 114 -19.88 -6.66 -11.67
C ASP A 114 -20.85 -6.58 -12.86
N SER A 115 -22.15 -6.78 -12.62
CA SER A 115 -23.16 -6.66 -13.68
C SER A 115 -23.30 -5.25 -14.27
N ILE A 116 -23.00 -4.22 -13.46
CA ILE A 116 -22.98 -2.82 -13.93
C ILE A 116 -21.72 -2.59 -14.76
N ILE A 117 -20.57 -3.08 -14.30
CA ILE A 117 -19.29 -2.98 -15.01
C ILE A 117 -19.36 -3.71 -16.36
N GLU A 118 -19.97 -4.89 -16.43
CA GLU A 118 -20.13 -5.64 -17.68
C GLU A 118 -21.03 -4.90 -18.69
N LYS A 119 -22.10 -4.24 -18.21
CA LYS A 119 -23.07 -3.56 -19.07
C LYS A 119 -22.63 -2.17 -19.53
N TYR A 120 -21.95 -1.44 -18.65
CA TYR A 120 -21.64 -0.03 -18.84
C TYR A 120 -20.14 0.27 -18.87
N GLY A 121 -19.29 -0.76 -18.72
CA GLY A 121 -17.85 -0.58 -18.61
C GLY A 121 -17.44 0.04 -17.27
N ASN A 122 -16.15 -0.03 -16.95
CA ASN A 122 -15.57 0.74 -15.86
C ASN A 122 -15.05 2.07 -16.42
N ALA A 123 -15.69 3.19 -16.09
CA ALA A 123 -15.26 4.52 -16.52
C ALA A 123 -13.84 4.92 -16.04
N ALA A 124 -13.30 4.22 -15.03
CA ALA A 124 -11.94 4.41 -14.53
C ALA A 124 -10.91 3.46 -15.19
N SER A 125 -11.32 2.58 -16.12
CA SER A 125 -10.38 1.81 -16.92
C SER A 125 -9.90 2.69 -18.09
N GLU A 126 -8.62 3.00 -18.13
CA GLU A 126 -7.97 3.83 -19.16
C GLU A 126 -7.92 3.19 -20.56
N GLU A 127 -8.44 1.97 -20.71
CA GLU A 127 -8.39 1.20 -21.95
C GLU A 127 -9.66 1.39 -22.81
N LEU A 128 -10.10 2.63 -22.99
CA LEU A 128 -10.91 2.94 -24.17
C LEU A 128 -9.95 3.03 -25.36
N PRO A 129 -10.18 2.29 -26.47
CA PRO A 129 -9.31 2.35 -27.63
C PRO A 129 -9.23 3.81 -28.08
N ARG A 130 -8.00 4.34 -28.14
CA ARG A 130 -7.70 5.75 -28.39
C ARG A 130 -8.32 6.30 -29.68
N GLU A 131 -8.73 5.41 -30.59
CA GLU A 131 -9.39 5.72 -31.86
C GLU A 131 -10.85 6.20 -31.70
N LEU A 132 -11.53 5.92 -30.58
CA LEU A 132 -12.92 6.37 -30.35
C LEU A 132 -13.03 7.72 -29.61
N LEU A 133 -11.94 8.20 -29.00
CA LEU A 133 -11.85 9.49 -28.29
C LEU A 133 -11.44 10.64 -29.22
N GLY A 134 -11.92 10.62 -30.47
CA GLY A 134 -11.67 11.67 -31.46
C GLY A 134 -12.40 12.99 -31.20
N GLN A 135 -13.24 13.07 -30.16
CA GLN A 135 -13.89 14.31 -29.74
C GLN A 135 -13.14 14.93 -28.57
N THR A 136 -12.14 15.77 -28.86
CA THR A 136 -11.53 16.64 -27.86
C THR A 136 -12.27 17.97 -27.79
N GLU A 137 -13.54 17.95 -27.39
CA GLU A 137 -14.26 19.20 -27.08
C GLU A 137 -13.83 19.66 -25.68
N ARG A 138 -12.77 20.47 -25.64
CA ARG A 138 -12.40 21.20 -24.43
C ARG A 138 -13.30 22.43 -24.33
N GLU A 139 -14.22 22.40 -23.38
CA GLU A 139 -15.09 23.54 -23.09
C GLU A 139 -14.27 24.65 -22.39
N ILE A 140 -14.11 25.78 -23.08
CA ILE A 140 -13.38 26.96 -22.59
C ILE A 140 -14.40 28.06 -22.35
N GLU A 141 -14.64 28.40 -21.08
CA GLU A 141 -15.53 29.50 -20.73
C GLU A 141 -14.74 30.82 -20.75
N TYR A 142 -15.16 31.76 -21.60
CA TYR A 142 -14.60 33.11 -21.67
C TYR A 142 -15.44 34.11 -20.87
N ASP A 143 -14.75 34.98 -20.14
CA ASP A 143 -15.32 36.19 -19.53
C ASP A 143 -15.74 37.19 -20.63
N GLN A 144 -16.59 38.16 -20.30
CA GLN A 144 -17.01 39.23 -21.23
C GLN A 144 -15.82 40.06 -21.75
N ALA A 145 -14.70 40.06 -21.00
CA ALA A 145 -13.42 40.66 -21.38
C ALA A 145 -12.49 39.73 -22.17
N GLY A 146 -12.93 38.51 -22.54
CA GLY A 146 -12.15 37.52 -23.27
C GLY A 146 -11.11 36.75 -22.45
N ARG A 147 -11.16 36.83 -21.11
CA ARG A 147 -10.27 36.06 -20.22
C ARG A 147 -10.87 34.69 -19.94
N ILE A 148 -10.04 33.66 -19.93
CA ILE A 148 -10.50 32.27 -19.71
C ILE A 148 -10.76 32.05 -18.22
N ILE A 149 -11.98 31.67 -17.85
CA ILE A 149 -12.40 31.44 -16.45
C ILE A 149 -12.33 29.95 -16.09
N LYS A 150 -12.71 29.07 -17.02
CA LYS A 150 -12.68 27.61 -16.86
C LYS A 150 -12.09 26.94 -18.09
N GLY A 151 -11.43 25.80 -17.87
CA GLY A 151 -10.79 25.01 -18.93
C GLY A 151 -9.32 25.31 -19.18
N GLN A 152 -8.73 26.28 -18.47
CA GLN A 152 -7.28 26.48 -18.48
C GLN A 152 -6.65 25.45 -17.53
N GLU A 153 -6.08 24.38 -18.08
CA GLU A 153 -5.16 23.53 -17.32
C GLU A 153 -4.03 24.42 -16.79
N ALA A 154 -3.87 24.45 -15.46
CA ALA A 154 -2.82 25.23 -14.83
C ALA A 154 -1.46 24.68 -15.29
N SER A 155 -0.81 25.34 -16.25
CA SER A 155 0.55 25.00 -16.63
C SER A 155 1.44 25.19 -15.41
N LEU A 156 2.10 24.13 -14.96
CA LEU A 156 3.07 24.22 -13.87
C LEU A 156 4.13 25.26 -14.25
N PRO A 157 4.40 26.25 -13.38
CA PRO A 157 5.40 27.27 -13.67
C PRO A 157 6.78 26.62 -13.77
N ARG A 158 7.33 26.58 -14.99
CA ARG A 158 8.69 26.08 -15.24
C ARG A 158 9.71 27.06 -14.67
N SER A 159 10.78 26.52 -14.09
CA SER A 159 11.88 27.35 -13.60
C SER A 159 12.65 28.01 -14.77
N LYS A 160 13.49 29.02 -14.47
CA LYS A 160 14.30 29.74 -15.48
C LYS A 160 15.26 28.83 -16.27
N TYR A 161 15.60 27.68 -15.71
CA TYR A 161 16.55 26.74 -16.29
C TYR A 161 15.80 25.58 -16.95
N GLU A 162 16.35 25.04 -18.03
CA GLU A 162 15.82 23.85 -18.69
C GLU A 162 15.90 22.66 -17.71
N GLU A 163 14.76 22.28 -17.16
CA GLU A 163 14.58 21.08 -16.37
C GLU A 163 14.44 19.85 -17.29
N ASP A 164 14.71 18.66 -16.76
CA ASP A 164 14.52 17.38 -17.45
C ASP A 164 15.35 17.17 -18.74
N VAL A 165 16.48 17.87 -18.87
CA VAL A 165 17.46 17.58 -19.93
C VAL A 165 18.32 16.40 -19.53
N PHE A 166 17.93 15.21 -19.99
CA PHE A 166 18.69 13.98 -19.75
C PHE A 166 19.65 13.66 -20.89
N ILE A 167 20.86 13.26 -20.54
CA ILE A 167 21.90 12.87 -21.49
C ILE A 167 21.63 11.43 -21.96
N ASN A 168 21.80 11.13 -23.26
CA ASN A 168 21.84 9.77 -23.83
C ASN A 168 20.67 8.84 -23.42
N ASN A 169 19.44 9.36 -23.51
CA ASN A 169 18.18 8.64 -23.29
C ASN A 169 18.00 8.05 -21.87
N HIS A 170 18.72 8.59 -20.88
CA HIS A 170 18.42 8.32 -19.47
C HIS A 170 17.14 9.08 -19.05
N THR A 171 16.44 8.60 -18.02
CA THR A 171 15.29 9.32 -17.42
C THR A 171 15.65 10.02 -16.12
N THR A 172 16.91 9.93 -15.70
CA THR A 172 17.40 10.48 -14.44
C THR A 172 18.79 11.05 -14.63
N VAL A 173 19.14 12.06 -13.84
CA VAL A 173 20.45 12.71 -13.88
C VAL A 173 21.54 11.79 -13.30
N TRP A 174 22.77 11.95 -13.77
CA TRP A 174 23.95 11.30 -13.20
C TRP A 174 24.12 11.64 -11.72
N GLY A 175 24.39 10.64 -10.88
CA GLY A 175 24.47 10.82 -9.42
C GLY A 175 23.15 10.66 -8.69
N SER A 176 22.07 10.31 -9.40
CA SER A 176 20.78 9.93 -8.80
C SER A 176 20.80 8.55 -8.12
N TRP A 177 21.88 7.79 -8.26
CA TRP A 177 22.07 6.46 -7.67
C TRP A 177 23.50 6.29 -7.16
N TRP A 178 23.66 5.56 -6.05
CA TRP A 178 24.94 5.29 -5.40
C TRP A 178 24.98 3.83 -4.93
N LYS A 179 26.08 3.13 -5.23
CA LYS A 179 26.37 1.78 -4.73
C LYS A 179 27.86 1.53 -4.74
N ASP A 180 28.39 0.84 -3.73
CA ASP A 180 29.79 0.39 -3.64
C ASP A 180 30.82 1.49 -3.96
N PHE A 181 30.66 2.66 -3.34
CA PHE A 181 31.50 3.85 -3.56
C PHE A 181 31.48 4.43 -4.99
N GLN A 182 30.48 4.08 -5.81
CA GLN A 182 30.33 4.57 -7.17
C GLN A 182 28.97 5.26 -7.36
N TRP A 183 29.00 6.42 -8.03
CA TRP A 183 27.81 7.12 -8.48
C TRP A 183 27.35 6.60 -9.84
N GLY A 184 26.05 6.59 -10.07
CA GLY A 184 25.46 6.17 -11.33
C GLY A 184 24.09 6.79 -11.61
N TYR A 185 23.43 6.28 -12.66
CA TYR A 185 22.08 6.66 -13.04
C TYR A 185 21.04 5.75 -12.35
N LYS A 186 19.94 6.31 -11.82
CA LYS A 186 18.87 5.53 -11.17
C LYS A 186 18.08 4.65 -12.17
N CYS A 187 17.89 5.12 -13.40
CA CYS A 187 17.14 4.40 -14.43
C CYS A 187 17.78 3.07 -14.86
N CYS A 188 19.11 3.03 -14.95
CA CYS A 188 19.84 1.90 -15.52
C CYS A 188 20.89 1.31 -14.55
N LYS A 189 21.10 1.90 -13.36
CA LYS A 189 22.14 1.56 -12.38
C LYS A 189 23.57 1.51 -12.94
N GLN A 190 23.81 2.15 -14.09
CA GLN A 190 25.13 2.22 -14.72
C GLN A 190 26.02 3.23 -13.99
N THR A 191 27.27 2.84 -13.71
CA THR A 191 28.29 3.65 -13.04
C THR A 191 29.30 4.27 -14.01
N ILE A 192 28.98 4.34 -15.31
CA ILE A 192 29.78 5.02 -16.33
C ILE A 192 29.03 6.28 -16.78
N ARG A 193 29.70 7.44 -16.72
CA ARG A 193 29.09 8.71 -17.13
C ARG A 193 28.99 8.77 -18.65
N ASN A 194 27.86 9.27 -19.17
CA ASN A 194 27.55 9.40 -20.60
C ASN A 194 27.41 8.08 -21.38
N SER A 195 27.22 6.93 -20.72
CA SER A 195 26.78 5.71 -21.41
C SER A 195 25.32 5.84 -21.87
N TYR A 196 24.90 5.03 -22.84
CA TYR A 196 23.48 4.93 -23.23
C TYR A 196 22.68 4.09 -22.22
N CYS A 197 21.44 4.48 -21.94
CA CYS A 197 20.60 3.73 -21.01
C CYS A 197 20.21 2.36 -21.61
N THR A 198 20.43 1.31 -20.83
CA THR A 198 20.09 -0.10 -21.14
C THR A 198 18.70 -0.52 -20.64
N GLY A 199 17.90 0.40 -20.11
CA GLY A 199 16.60 0.15 -19.47
C GLY A 199 16.63 -0.86 -18.32
N PHE A 200 15.46 -1.43 -18.02
CA PHE A 200 15.28 -2.49 -17.02
C PHE A 200 16.07 -3.76 -17.33
N ALA A 201 16.23 -4.10 -18.62
CA ALA A 201 17.01 -5.25 -19.06
C ALA A 201 18.48 -5.18 -18.60
N GLY A 202 19.05 -3.97 -18.52
CA GLY A 202 20.41 -3.79 -18.00
C GLY A 202 20.54 -4.05 -16.49
N ILE A 203 19.47 -3.82 -15.72
CA ILE A 203 19.45 -4.09 -14.27
C ILE A 203 19.41 -5.60 -14.04
N GLU A 204 18.51 -6.31 -14.71
CA GLU A 204 18.40 -7.77 -14.63
C GLU A 204 19.69 -8.46 -15.06
N ALA A 205 20.30 -8.01 -16.16
CA ALA A 205 21.57 -8.56 -16.62
C ALA A 205 22.71 -8.32 -15.62
N ALA A 206 22.77 -7.14 -14.98
CA ALA A 206 23.76 -6.83 -13.96
C ALA A 206 23.55 -7.68 -12.69
N GLU A 207 22.31 -7.85 -12.25
CA GLU A 207 21.97 -8.67 -11.08
C GLU A 207 22.28 -10.15 -11.35
N ALA A 208 21.87 -10.68 -12.50
CA ALA A 208 22.23 -12.03 -12.94
C ALA A 208 23.75 -12.24 -13.04
N ALA A 209 24.50 -11.26 -13.56
CA ALA A 209 25.96 -11.34 -13.61
C ALA A 209 26.58 -11.39 -12.20
N THR A 210 26.05 -10.61 -11.24
CA THR A 210 26.52 -10.66 -9.85
C THR A 210 26.18 -12.00 -9.17
N GLU A 211 25.00 -12.56 -9.45
CA GLU A 211 24.61 -13.88 -8.96
C GLU A 211 25.50 -14.98 -9.54
N LEU A 212 25.75 -14.96 -10.86
CA LEU A 212 26.68 -15.88 -11.52
C LEU A 212 28.08 -15.79 -10.92
N MET A 213 28.59 -14.57 -10.66
CA MET A 213 29.89 -14.40 -10.02
C MET A 213 29.93 -15.02 -8.61
N LYS A 214 28.88 -14.83 -7.80
CA LYS A 214 28.75 -15.47 -6.47
C LYS A 214 28.70 -16.99 -6.55
N THR A 215 27.92 -17.55 -7.48
CA THR A 215 27.85 -19.01 -7.67
C THR A 215 29.18 -19.61 -8.13
N ASN A 216 29.92 -18.91 -9.00
CA ASN A 216 31.25 -19.33 -9.41
C ASN A 216 32.26 -19.28 -8.27
N MET A 217 32.20 -18.26 -7.40
CA MET A 217 33.03 -18.19 -6.20
C MET A 217 32.73 -19.35 -5.24
N ALA A 218 31.46 -19.62 -4.94
CA ALA A 218 31.06 -20.74 -4.09
C ALA A 218 31.47 -22.10 -4.67
N ARG A 219 31.37 -22.28 -5.99
CA ARG A 219 31.88 -23.50 -6.66
C ARG A 219 33.39 -23.63 -6.53
N LYS A 220 34.14 -22.53 -6.70
CA LYS A 220 35.59 -22.52 -6.56
C LYS A 220 36.02 -22.86 -5.13
N GLU A 221 35.36 -22.27 -4.13
CA GLU A 221 35.59 -22.58 -2.71
C GLU A 221 35.33 -24.06 -2.42
N ALA A 222 34.20 -24.61 -2.89
CA ALA A 222 33.91 -26.04 -2.74
C ALA A 222 34.92 -26.96 -3.45
N THR A 223 35.52 -26.53 -4.57
CA THR A 223 36.59 -27.29 -5.22
C THR A 223 37.93 -27.17 -4.49
N GLN A 224 38.21 -26.03 -3.87
CA GLN A 224 39.44 -25.80 -3.09
C GLN A 224 39.47 -26.60 -1.79
N ASP A 225 38.32 -26.79 -1.14
CA ASP A 225 38.21 -27.65 0.06
C ASP A 225 38.34 -29.16 -0.27
N ASN A 226 38.13 -29.56 -1.53
CA ASN A 226 38.20 -30.96 -1.98
C ASN A 226 39.47 -31.30 -2.77
N THR A 227 40.32 -30.32 -3.10
CA THR A 227 41.68 -30.59 -3.55
C THR A 227 42.50 -30.94 -2.31
N PRO A 228 43.07 -32.16 -2.18
CA PRO A 228 44.13 -32.36 -1.21
C PRO A 228 45.22 -31.32 -1.51
N GLU A 229 45.81 -30.73 -0.47
CA GLU A 229 47.01 -29.92 -0.61
C GLU A 229 48.06 -30.79 -1.31
N ASP A 230 48.16 -30.70 -2.63
CA ASP A 230 49.30 -31.20 -3.37
C ASP A 230 50.45 -30.30 -2.90
N GLU A 231 51.12 -30.72 -1.83
CA GLU A 231 52.37 -30.15 -1.36
C GLU A 231 53.27 -30.05 -2.60
N GLU A 232 53.45 -28.84 -3.12
CA GLU A 232 54.41 -28.58 -4.17
C GLU A 232 55.77 -28.94 -3.59
N LYS A 233 56.20 -30.19 -3.81
CA LYS A 233 57.51 -30.68 -3.41
C LYS A 233 58.52 -29.82 -4.17
N GLN A 234 59.02 -28.77 -3.52
CA GLN A 234 60.13 -27.98 -4.00
C GLN A 234 61.35 -28.90 -4.02
N LEU A 235 61.57 -29.54 -5.17
CA LEU A 235 62.79 -30.30 -5.43
C LEU A 235 63.96 -29.32 -5.34
N ALA A 236 64.86 -29.58 -4.40
CA ALA A 236 66.05 -28.77 -4.19
C ALA A 236 66.86 -28.71 -5.48
N THR A 237 66.89 -27.53 -6.10
CA THR A 237 67.81 -27.22 -7.19
C THR A 237 69.20 -27.05 -6.55
N TRP A 238 70.20 -27.77 -7.07
CA TRP A 238 71.55 -27.77 -6.50
C TRP A 238 72.15 -26.35 -6.52
N GLY A 239 72.48 -25.80 -5.34
CA GLY A 239 73.16 -24.50 -5.19
C GLY A 239 72.43 -23.41 -4.38
N THR A 240 71.26 -23.68 -3.79
CA THR A 240 70.58 -22.75 -2.87
C THR A 240 70.45 -23.33 -1.45
N ASP A 241 70.45 -22.47 -0.43
CA ASP A 241 70.33 -22.85 0.98
C ASP A 241 69.06 -23.68 1.24
N VAL A 242 69.24 -24.80 1.93
CA VAL A 242 68.19 -25.79 2.25
C VAL A 242 67.18 -25.15 3.20
N THR A 243 65.94 -24.98 2.77
CA THR A 243 64.85 -24.47 3.63
C THR A 243 64.45 -25.52 4.68
N ASP A 244 64.23 -25.10 5.93
CA ASP A 244 63.97 -25.98 7.09
C ASP A 244 62.72 -26.90 6.97
N ASN A 245 61.85 -26.68 5.99
CA ASN A 245 60.62 -27.46 5.76
C ASN A 245 60.77 -28.52 4.67
N LEU A 246 61.92 -29.18 4.55
CA LEU A 246 62.14 -30.29 3.62
C LEU A 246 61.73 -31.63 4.26
N VAL A 247 60.58 -32.16 3.83
CA VAL A 247 60.11 -33.49 4.22
C VAL A 247 60.89 -34.54 3.40
N LEU A 248 61.92 -35.14 4.01
CA LEU A 248 62.69 -36.22 3.39
C LEU A 248 61.89 -37.53 3.34
N ASP A 249 61.78 -38.13 2.15
CA ASP A 249 61.18 -39.44 1.95
C ASP A 249 62.04 -40.55 2.59
N LYS A 250 61.68 -40.95 3.82
CA LYS A 250 62.42 -41.94 4.63
C LYS A 250 62.68 -43.27 3.92
N LYS A 251 61.80 -43.68 3.00
CA LYS A 251 61.94 -44.92 2.22
C LYS A 251 63.10 -44.85 1.21
N LEU A 252 63.19 -43.74 0.47
CA LEU A 252 64.25 -43.51 -0.52
C LEU A 252 65.61 -43.36 0.18
N LEU A 253 65.64 -42.70 1.34
CA LEU A 253 66.86 -42.60 2.15
C LEU A 253 67.32 -43.98 2.66
N ALA A 254 66.40 -44.82 3.14
CA ALA A 254 66.74 -46.18 3.57
C ALA A 254 67.24 -47.07 2.41
N GLU A 255 66.68 -46.92 1.22
CA GLU A 255 67.15 -47.62 0.01
C GLU A 255 68.54 -47.14 -0.42
N ALA A 256 68.79 -45.82 -0.38
CA ALA A 256 70.10 -45.25 -0.68
C ALA A 256 71.17 -45.70 0.32
N LEU A 257 70.87 -45.73 1.62
CA LEU A 257 71.79 -46.23 2.64
C LEU A 257 72.09 -47.72 2.46
N LYS A 258 71.08 -48.55 2.18
CA LYS A 258 71.30 -49.96 1.84
C LYS A 258 72.22 -50.13 0.63
N LYS A 259 72.04 -49.30 -0.40
CA LYS A 259 72.87 -49.34 -1.61
C LYS A 259 74.32 -48.90 -1.37
N VAL A 260 74.58 -48.08 -0.35
CA VAL A 260 75.94 -47.68 0.07
C VAL A 260 76.55 -48.72 1.03
N GLU A 261 75.73 -49.35 1.87
CA GLU A 261 76.14 -50.40 2.80
C GLU A 261 76.43 -51.74 2.13
N GLU A 262 75.90 -52.00 0.93
CA GLU A 262 76.39 -53.09 0.08
C GLU A 262 77.84 -52.80 -0.31
N PRO A 263 78.83 -53.52 0.26
CA PRO A 263 80.23 -53.21 -0.01
C PRO A 263 80.53 -53.46 -1.48
N SER A 264 81.29 -52.56 -2.07
CA SER A 264 82.12 -52.84 -3.25
C SER A 264 83.02 -54.05 -2.96
N ARG A 265 82.46 -55.25 -3.13
CA ARG A 265 83.21 -56.47 -3.37
C ARG A 265 83.67 -56.43 -4.82
N ALA A 266 84.81 -55.78 -5.01
CA ALA A 266 85.76 -56.03 -6.09
C ALA A 266 87.14 -55.60 -5.58
#